data_AF-A0A950XRP5-F1
#
_entry.id   AF-A0A950XRP5-F1
#
_cell.length_a   1.000
_cell.length_b   1.000
_cell.length_c   1.000
_cell.angle_alpha   90.00
_cell.angle_beta   90.00
_cell.angle_gamma   90.00
#
_symmetry.space_group_name_H-M   'P 1'
#
loop_
_entity.id
_entity.type
_entity.pdbx_description
1 polymer ?
#
loop_
_entity_poly.entity_id
_entity_poly.type
_entity_poly.pdbx_seq_one_letter_code
_entity_poly.pdbx_strand_id
1 'polypeptide(L)' 'MKLELKPDIEAGLLAQAHARGLSLDAYLDEVLERAASPKKPRPAGRKSLARLFAESPLKGIDLKFERDQDTGRPVKL' A
#
# COMPACT_ATOMS: atom_id res chain seq x y z
N MET A 1 11.37 -18.89 -23.55
CA MET A 1 11.67 -19.70 -22.35
C MET A 1 10.36 -20.10 -21.72
N LYS A 2 10.18 -21.36 -21.31
CA LYS A 2 9.00 -21.78 -20.55
C LYS A 2 9.37 -21.73 -19.07
N LEU A 3 8.56 -21.04 -18.27
CA LEU A 3 8.69 -21.00 -16.81
C LEU A 3 7.85 -22.14 -16.25
N GLU A 4 8.50 -23.07 -15.54
CA GLU A 4 7.80 -24.12 -14.80
C GLU A 4 7.58 -23.62 -13.37
N LEU A 5 6.32 -23.38 -13.03
CA LEU A 5 5.93 -22.95 -11.69
C LEU A 5 5.55 -24.18 -10.87
N LYS A 6 5.80 -24.11 -9.55
CA LYS A 6 5.27 -25.12 -8.63
C LYS A 6 3.74 -24.97 -8.58
N PRO A 7 2.98 -26.08 -8.46
CA PRO A 7 1.51 -26.04 -8.48
C PRO A 7 0.92 -25.13 -7.40
N ASP A 8 1.55 -25.06 -6.21
CA ASP A 8 1.12 -24.16 -5.13
C ASP A 8 1.24 -22.68 -5.51
N ILE A 9 2.27 -22.34 -6.29
CA ILE A 9 2.53 -20.96 -6.73
C ILE A 9 1.56 -20.59 -7.84
N GLU A 10 1.29 -21.50 -8.78
CA GLU A 10 0.30 -21.31 -9.85
C GLU A 10 -1.10 -21.05 -9.27
N ALA A 11 -1.53 -21.85 -8.29
CA ALA A 11 -2.82 -21.66 -7.64
C ALA A 11 -2.92 -20.28 -6.95
N GLY A 12 -1.85 -19.85 -6.27
CA GLY A 12 -1.79 -18.53 -5.64
C GLY A 12 -1.85 -17.38 -6.66
N LEU A 13 -1.14 -17.50 -7.78
CA LEU A 13 -1.15 -16.51 -8.86
C LEU A 13 -2.51 -16.45 -9.56
N LEU A 14 -3.13 -17.60 -9.82
CA LEU A 14 -4.48 -17.67 -10.39
C LEU A 14 -5.49 -16.97 -9.49
N ALA A 15 -5.47 -17.23 -8.17
CA ALA A 15 -6.36 -16.57 -7.23
C ALA A 15 -6.19 -15.04 -7.25
N GLN A 16 -4.96 -14.56 -7.35
CA GLN A 16 -4.66 -13.12 -7.45
C GLN A 16 -5.10 -12.52 -8.78
N ALA A 17 -4.91 -13.24 -9.89
CA ALA A 17 -5.38 -12.83 -11.21
C ALA A 17 -6.90 -12.71 -11.25
N HIS A 18 -7.62 -13.72 -10.73
CA HIS A 18 -9.08 -13.71 -10.61
C HIS A 18 -9.59 -12.57 -9.74
N ALA A 19 -8.94 -12.29 -8.60
CA ALA A 19 -9.31 -11.17 -7.73
C ALA A 19 -9.18 -9.80 -8.42
N ARG A 20 -8.32 -9.70 -9.44
CA ARG A 20 -8.16 -8.49 -10.28
C ARG A 20 -8.98 -8.53 -11.58
N GLY A 21 -9.67 -9.63 -11.87
CA GLY A 21 -10.40 -9.82 -13.12
C GLY A 21 -9.49 -9.99 -14.35
N LEU A 22 -8.23 -10.40 -14.14
CA LEU A 22 -7.25 -10.60 -15.21
C LEU A 22 -7.06 -12.09 -15.51
N SER A 23 -6.69 -12.41 -16.75
CA SER A 23 -6.16 -13.73 -17.10
C SER A 23 -4.79 -13.94 -16.45
N LEU A 24 -4.40 -15.20 -16.22
CA LEU A 24 -3.10 -15.54 -15.63
C LEU A 24 -1.93 -14.91 -16.39
N ASP A 25 -1.94 -14.98 -17.73
CA ASP A 25 -0.86 -14.44 -18.58
C ASP A 25 -0.75 -12.92 -18.43
N ALA A 26 -1.85 -12.19 -18.56
CA ALA A 26 -1.88 -10.74 -18.36
C ALA A 26 -1.42 -10.33 -16.95
N TYR A 27 -1.78 -11.12 -15.93
CA TYR A 27 -1.32 -10.87 -14.56
C TYR A 27 0.19 -11.11 -14.41
N LEU A 28 0.73 -12.15 -15.04
CA LEU A 28 2.16 -12.42 -15.06
C LEU A 28 2.95 -11.31 -15.75
N ASP A 29 2.45 -10.79 -16.87
CA ASP A 29 3.06 -9.66 -17.56
C ASP A 29 3.13 -8.42 -16.65
N GLU A 30 2.03 -8.06 -15.96
CA GLU A 30 2.03 -6.96 -14.99
C GLU A 30 3.05 -7.17 -13.86
N VAL A 31 3.13 -8.39 -13.33
CA VAL A 31 4.06 -8.74 -12.24
C VAL A 31 5.51 -8.59 -12.72
N LEU A 32 5.82 -9.06 -13.93
CA LEU A 32 7.15 -8.97 -14.52
C LEU A 32 7.51 -7.51 -14.86
N GLU A 33 6.60 -6.75 -15.44
CA GLU A 33 6.80 -5.32 -15.70
C GLU A 33 7.07 -4.53 -14.42
N ARG A 34 6.31 -4.82 -13.35
CA ARG A 34 6.51 -4.19 -12.05
C ARG A 34 7.84 -4.58 -11.41
N ALA A 35 8.29 -5.82 -11.61
CA ALA A 35 9.57 -6.29 -11.10
C ALA A 35 10.76 -5.74 -11.90
N ALA A 36 10.60 -5.61 -13.22
CA ALA A 36 11.59 -5.04 -14.12
C ALA A 36 11.68 -3.51 -14.02
N SER A 37 10.58 -2.87 -13.60
CA SER A 37 10.55 -1.42 -13.36
C SER A 37 11.56 -1.06 -12.25
N PRO A 38 12.53 -0.17 -12.53
CA PRO A 38 13.44 0.30 -11.50
C PRO A 38 12.60 0.92 -10.39
N LYS A 39 12.69 0.38 -9.17
CA LYS A 39 12.02 0.96 -7.99
C LYS A 39 12.37 2.43 -7.95
N LYS A 40 11.39 3.31 -8.22
CA LYS A 40 11.58 4.75 -8.02
C LYS A 40 12.15 4.90 -6.60
N PRO A 41 13.31 5.54 -6.43
CA PRO A 41 13.84 5.77 -5.10
C PRO A 41 12.72 6.43 -4.31
N ARG A 42 12.37 5.83 -3.16
CA ARG A 42 11.45 6.48 -2.22
C ARG A 42 11.97 7.90 -2.05
N PRO A 43 11.15 8.94 -2.24
CA PRO A 43 11.62 10.31 -2.10
C PRO A 43 12.39 10.40 -0.78
N ALA A 44 13.66 10.82 -0.89
CA ALA A 44 14.56 10.96 0.25
C ALA A 44 13.96 12.04 1.15
N GLY A 45 13.16 11.61 2.11
CA GLY A 45 12.30 12.51 2.85
C GLY A 45 10.90 11.95 2.99
N ARG A 46 10.75 10.98 3.90
CA ARG A 46 9.67 11.17 4.88
C ARG A 46 10.02 12.50 5.56
N LYS A 47 9.55 13.64 5.03
CA LYS A 47 9.45 14.84 5.84
C LYS A 47 8.59 14.40 7.02
N SER A 48 9.21 14.23 8.19
CA SER A 48 8.49 13.92 9.43
C SER A 48 7.28 14.85 9.51
N LEU A 49 6.14 14.37 10.01
CA LEU A 49 4.96 15.23 10.18
C LEU A 49 5.34 16.54 10.89
N ALA A 50 6.27 16.47 11.84
CA ALA A 50 6.87 17.64 12.49
C ALA A 50 7.48 18.66 11.52
N ARG A 51 8.17 18.21 10.47
CA ARG A 51 8.76 19.08 9.44
C ARG A 51 7.69 19.67 8.52
N LEU A 52 6.64 18.92 8.22
CA LEU A 52 5.49 19.42 7.45
C LEU A 52 4.74 20.51 8.23
N PHE A 53 4.57 20.36 9.54
CA PHE A 53 3.99 21.40 10.40
C PHE A 53 4.93 22.59 10.61
N ALA A 54 6.25 22.37 10.69
CA ALA A 54 7.23 23.45 10.79
C ALA A 54 7.33 24.32 9.52
N GLU A 55 6.99 23.74 8.36
CA GLU A 55 6.91 24.40 7.04
C GLU A 55 5.47 24.84 6.69
N SER A 56 4.46 24.58 7.56
CA SER A 56 3.04 24.85 7.30
C SER A 56 2.63 26.28 7.70
N PRO A 57 1.67 26.89 6.99
CA PRO A 57 1.01 28.13 7.42
C PRO A 57 0.30 28.04 8.79
N LEU A 58 0.10 26.81 9.28
CA LEU A 58 -0.52 26.54 10.59
C LEU A 58 0.48 26.66 11.75
N LYS A 59 1.75 26.98 11.48
CA LYS A 59 2.78 27.18 12.49
C LYS A 59 2.41 28.36 13.40
N GLY A 60 2.22 28.09 14.68
CA GLY A 60 1.84 29.09 15.69
C GLY A 60 0.37 29.05 16.11
N ILE A 61 -0.44 28.17 15.52
CA ILE A 61 -1.75 27.82 16.06
C ILE A 61 -1.52 26.82 17.20
N ASP A 62 -2.04 27.09 18.40
CA ASP A 62 -1.97 26.18 19.54
C ASP A 62 -2.93 25.01 19.33
N LEU A 63 -2.54 24.10 18.43
CA LEU A 63 -3.35 22.97 18.00
C LEU A 63 -3.15 21.82 19.00
N LYS A 64 -4.17 21.56 19.81
CA LYS A 64 -4.19 20.39 20.69
C LYS A 64 -4.47 19.15 19.87
N PHE A 65 -3.43 18.36 19.63
CA PHE A 65 -3.56 17.05 19.01
C PHE A 65 -3.98 16.04 20.07
N GLU A 66 -5.27 15.75 20.13
CA GLU A 66 -5.79 14.64 20.91
C GLU A 66 -6.32 13.58 19.94
N ARG A 67 -6.09 12.30 20.26
CA ARG A 67 -6.82 11.23 19.58
C ARG A 67 -8.27 11.38 19.99
N ASP A 68 -9.15 11.51 19.00
CA ASP A 68 -10.58 11.43 19.26
C ASP A 68 -10.86 10.16 20.06
N GLN A 69 -11.47 10.32 21.23
CA GLN A 69 -11.82 9.18 22.05
C GLN A 69 -12.98 8.50 21.34
N ASP A 70 -12.65 7.44 20.61
CA ASP A 70 -13.62 6.60 19.93
C ASP A 70 -14.52 5.98 21.00
N THR A 71 -15.60 6.70 21.31
CA THR A 71 -16.64 6.23 22.22
C THR A 71 -17.43 5.20 21.44
N GLY A 72 -16.90 3.97 21.44
CA GLY A 72 -17.48 2.85 20.73
C GLY A 72 -18.98 2.72 21.01
N ARG A 73 -19.72 2.17 20.04
CA ARG A 73 -21.17 2.01 20.19
C ARG A 73 -21.50 1.19 21.45
N PRO A 74 -22.51 1.59 22.24
CA PRO A 74 -22.88 0.84 23.43
C PRO A 74 -23.30 -0.58 23.03
N VAL A 75 -22.60 -1.58 23.55
CA VAL A 75 -22.93 -2.99 23.36
C VAL A 75 -23.66 -3.48 24.62
N LYS A 76 -24.85 -4.07 24.46
CA LYS A 76 -25.51 -4.79 25.56
C LYS A 76 -24.88 -6.18 25.65
N LEU A 77 -24.31 -6.49 26.81
CA LEU A 77 -23.88 -7.84 27.18
C LEU A 77 -25.08 -8.65 27.67
#